data_AF-A0AAP0MZX2-F1
#
_entry.id   AF-A0AAP0MZX2-F1
#
_cell.length_a   1.000
_cell.length_b   1.000
_cell.length_c   1.000
_cell.angle_alpha   90.00
_cell.angle_beta   90.00
_cell.angle_gamma   90.00
#
_symmetry.space_group_name_H-M   'P 1'
#
loop_
_entity.id
_entity.type
_entity.pdbx_description
1 polymer ?
#
loop_
_entity_poly.entity_id
_entity_poly.type
_entity_poly.pdbx_seq_one_letter_code
_entity_poly.pdbx_strand_id
1 'polypeptide(L)'
;MAQGYLKLEGREDMELRGEKYFRNLASCSLFPDFQRNEFDGKIIRCQMHSIVHDFAQCLTESDSLNAEVKDSDYKCQLESSHEKIQNLMIMFESDDLFPISVYTQKKPRSLVVEREGYFIKGIVLSEVFDQLTCLRTLDLSNHDSVWCKVIEVVPRGIKGLTHLKYLN
;
A
#
# COMPACT_ATOMS: atom_id res chain seq x y z
N MET A 1 7.74 -5.00 -7.53
CA MET A 1 8.70 -4.26 -8.38
C MET A 1 9.16 -2.94 -7.76
N ALA A 2 8.25 -2.04 -7.37
CA ALA A 2 8.57 -0.69 -6.89
C ALA A 2 9.54 -0.61 -5.69
N GLN A 3 9.45 -1.56 -4.74
CA GLN A 3 10.35 -1.58 -3.57
C GLN A 3 11.76 -2.11 -3.86
N GLY A 4 12.00 -2.69 -5.04
CA GLY A 4 13.33 -3.17 -5.47
C GLY A 4 13.71 -4.57 -4.97
N TYR A 5 12.75 -5.35 -4.46
CA TYR A 5 13.00 -6.75 -4.04
C TYR A 5 13.33 -7.70 -5.19
N LEU A 6 12.83 -7.40 -6.40
CA LEU A 6 13.17 -8.15 -7.60
C LEU A 6 14.54 -7.65 -8.09
N LYS A 7 15.59 -8.43 -7.84
CA LYS A 7 16.92 -8.18 -8.42
C LYS A 7 16.83 -8.43 -9.92
N LEU A 8 17.27 -7.47 -10.73
CA LEU A 8 17.41 -7.65 -12.17
C LEU A 8 18.73 -8.36 -12.46
N GLU A 9 18.68 -9.44 -13.25
CA GLU A 9 19.86 -10.04 -13.85
C GLU A 9 19.69 -9.98 -15.38
N GLY A 10 20.60 -9.28 -16.05
CA GLY A 10 20.58 -9.16 -17.51
C GLY A 10 19.38 -8.35 -18.04
N ARG A 11 18.78 -8.83 -19.12
CA ARG A 11 17.68 -8.17 -19.85
C ARG A 11 16.31 -8.85 -19.63
N GLU A 12 16.15 -9.56 -18.52
CA GLU A 12 14.87 -10.18 -18.19
C GLU A 12 13.79 -9.12 -17.94
N ASP A 13 12.59 -9.41 -18.43
CA ASP A 13 11.40 -8.60 -18.18
C ASP A 13 11.01 -8.68 -16.69
N MET A 14 10.76 -7.52 -16.07
CA MET A 14 10.41 -7.43 -14.66
C MET A 14 9.09 -8.12 -14.33
N GLU A 15 8.12 -8.09 -15.25
CA GLU A 15 6.82 -8.75 -15.09
C GLU A 15 6.98 -10.26 -15.13
N LEU A 16 7.71 -10.80 -16.10
CA LEU A 16 7.99 -12.24 -16.16
C LEU A 16 8.76 -12.72 -14.93
N ARG A 17 9.72 -11.94 -14.45
CA ARG A 17 10.45 -12.24 -13.22
C ARG A 17 9.51 -12.18 -12.00
N GLY A 18 8.69 -11.15 -11.89
CA GLY A 18 7.68 -11.02 -10.84
C GLY A 18 6.72 -12.22 -10.82
N GLU A 19 6.26 -12.64 -12.00
CA GLU A 19 5.39 -13.80 -12.16
C GLU A 19 6.07 -15.09 -11.71
N LYS A 20 7.35 -15.30 -12.03
CA LYS A 20 8.12 -16.47 -11.57
C LYS A 20 8.20 -16.53 -10.04
N TYR A 21 8.49 -15.41 -9.38
CA TYR A 21 8.48 -15.34 -7.92
C TYR A 21 7.09 -15.61 -7.35
N PHE A 22 6.05 -15.04 -7.95
CA PHE A 22 4.67 -15.28 -7.56
C PHE A 22 4.28 -16.76 -7.68
N ARG A 23 4.62 -17.42 -8.79
CA ARG A 23 4.38 -18.86 -8.99
C ARG A 23 5.11 -19.71 -7.95
N ASN A 24 6.32 -19.33 -7.54
CA ASN A 24 7.03 -20.01 -6.46
C ASN A 24 6.27 -19.88 -5.13
N LEU A 25 5.81 -18.68 -4.77
CA LEU A 25 5.01 -18.47 -3.56
C LEU A 25 3.69 -19.27 -3.60
N ALA A 26 3.03 -19.31 -4.76
CA ALA A 26 1.83 -20.12 -4.99
C ALA A 26 2.12 -21.63 -4.82
N SER A 27 3.26 -22.11 -5.29
CA SER A 27 3.66 -23.52 -5.14
C SER A 27 3.93 -23.93 -3.70
N CYS A 28 4.23 -22.98 -2.82
CA CYS A 28 4.39 -23.20 -1.39
C CYS A 28 3.04 -23.20 -0.63
N SER A 29 1.90 -23.17 -1.33
CA SER A 29 0.56 -23.12 -0.76
C SER A 29 0.31 -21.93 0.19
N LEU A 30 1.04 -20.82 -0.01
CA LEU A 30 0.85 -19.60 0.78
C LEU A 30 -0.48 -18.90 0.47
N PHE A 31 -1.03 -19.19 -0.72
CA PHE A 31 -2.29 -18.65 -1.19
C PHE A 31 -3.24 -19.81 -1.49
N PRO A 32 -4.22 -20.11 -0.61
CA PRO A 32 -5.18 -21.19 -0.84
C PRO A 32 -6.11 -20.93 -2.02
N ASP A 33 -6.57 -19.67 -2.19
CA ASP A 33 -7.62 -19.33 -3.15
C ASP A 33 -7.14 -18.32 -4.19
N PHE A 34 -7.35 -18.66 -5.46
CA PHE A 34 -7.07 -17.80 -6.61
C PHE A 34 -8.37 -17.48 -7.37
N GLN A 35 -8.70 -16.20 -7.46
CA GLN A 35 -9.74 -15.75 -8.38
C GLN A 35 -9.13 -15.55 -9.76
N ARG A 36 -9.77 -16.15 -10.77
CA ARG A 36 -9.34 -16.05 -12.16
C ARG A 36 -10.37 -15.28 -12.98
N ASN A 37 -9.88 -14.54 -13.95
CA ASN A 37 -10.71 -13.91 -14.96
C ASN A 37 -11.33 -14.98 -15.85
N GLU A 38 -12.64 -14.89 -16.09
CA GLU A 38 -13.39 -15.84 -16.92
C GLU A 38 -12.95 -15.79 -18.39
N PHE A 39 -12.49 -14.64 -18.88
CA PHE A 39 -12.17 -14.44 -20.30
C PHE A 39 -10.80 -15.01 -20.70
N ASP A 40 -9.76 -14.81 -19.87
CA ASP A 40 -8.38 -15.19 -20.20
C ASP A 40 -7.75 -16.17 -19.18
N GLY A 41 -8.49 -16.57 -18.14
CA GLY A 41 -8.04 -17.51 -17.13
C GLY A 41 -6.92 -17.01 -16.22
N LYS A 42 -6.53 -15.73 -16.35
CA LYS A 42 -5.45 -15.15 -15.55
C LYS A 42 -5.90 -14.91 -14.12
N ILE A 43 -4.96 -15.07 -13.20
CA ILE A 43 -5.21 -14.78 -11.78
C ILE A 43 -5.35 -13.27 -11.62
N ILE A 44 -6.47 -12.84 -11.07
CA ILE A 44 -6.79 -11.42 -10.81
C ILE A 44 -6.77 -11.08 -9.32
N ARG A 45 -7.00 -12.07 -8.44
CA ARG A 45 -6.88 -11.93 -6.99
C ARG A 45 -6.34 -13.22 -6.38
N CYS A 46 -5.61 -13.09 -5.27
CA CYS A 46 -5.19 -14.20 -4.43
C CYS A 46 -5.41 -13.84 -2.97
N GLN A 47 -5.82 -14.80 -2.15
CA GLN A 47 -5.99 -14.61 -0.72
C GLN A 47 -4.90 -15.37 0.03
N MET A 48 -4.24 -14.72 0.99
CA MET A 48 -3.30 -15.37 1.90
C MET A 48 -4.07 -16.06 3.03
N HIS A 49 -3.60 -17.23 3.47
CA HIS A 49 -4.19 -17.92 4.61
C HIS A 49 -3.96 -17.10 5.90
N SER A 50 -4.94 -17.06 6.82
CA SER A 50 -4.86 -16.29 8.08
C SER A 50 -3.60 -16.60 8.89
N ILE A 51 -3.26 -17.87 9.06
CA ILE A 51 -2.02 -18.29 9.75
C ILE A 51 -0.75 -17.73 9.07
N VAL A 52 -0.69 -17.72 7.73
CA VAL A 52 0.47 -17.20 6.98
C VAL A 52 0.53 -15.68 7.12
N HIS A 53 -0.63 -15.02 7.13
CA HIS A 53 -0.76 -13.59 7.38
C HIS A 53 -0.23 -13.23 8.78
N ASP A 54 -0.71 -13.89 9.83
CA ASP A 54 -0.31 -13.61 11.21
C ASP A 54 1.19 -13.86 11.40
N PHE A 55 1.71 -14.92 10.79
CA PHE A 55 3.15 -15.21 10.79
C PHE A 55 3.96 -14.11 10.09
N ALA A 56 3.50 -13.62 8.93
CA ALA A 56 4.16 -12.52 8.23
C ALA A 56 4.15 -11.24 9.07
N GLN A 57 3.02 -10.93 9.72
CA GLN A 57 2.87 -9.75 10.57
C GLN A 57 3.86 -9.77 11.75
N CYS A 58 3.98 -10.91 12.45
CA CYS A 58 4.96 -11.10 13.53
C CYS A 58 6.40 -10.84 13.08
N LEU A 59 6.75 -11.14 11.82
CA LEU A 59 8.09 -10.89 11.29
C LEU A 59 8.31 -9.41 10.92
N THR A 60 7.24 -8.67 10.61
CA THR A 60 7.32 -7.28 10.10
C THR A 60 7.03 -6.21 11.14
N GLU A 61 6.71 -6.57 12.39
CA GLU A 61 6.42 -5.62 13.49
C GLU A 61 7.49 -4.52 13.67
N SER A 62 8.73 -4.75 13.23
CA SER A 62 9.81 -3.76 13.29
C SER A 62 9.87 -2.77 12.12
N ASP A 63 9.29 -3.10 10.96
CA ASP A 63 9.47 -2.38 9.68
C ASP A 63 8.15 -1.85 9.05
N SER A 64 6.99 -2.32 9.53
CA SER A 64 5.66 -1.93 9.04
C SER A 64 4.79 -1.34 10.14
N LEU A 65 4.07 -0.25 9.83
CA LEU A 65 3.09 0.37 10.72
C LEU A 65 1.70 0.34 10.09
N ASN A 66 0.74 -0.18 10.83
CA ASN A 66 -0.68 -0.08 10.51
C ASN A 66 -1.29 1.00 11.39
N ALA A 67 -1.81 2.06 10.80
CA ALA A 67 -2.49 3.14 11.52
C ALA A 67 -3.98 3.08 11.23
N GLU A 68 -4.77 2.91 12.27
CA GLU A 68 -6.23 3.01 12.20
C GLU A 68 -6.65 4.41 12.66
N VAL A 69 -7.41 5.11 11.81
CA VAL A 69 -7.91 6.45 12.14
C VAL A 69 -9.39 6.32 12.48
N LYS A 70 -9.70 6.33 13.78
CA LYS A 70 -11.07 6.40 14.29
C LYS A 70 -11.35 7.80 14.86
N ASP A 71 -12.46 8.38 14.42
CA ASP A 71 -13.19 9.53 14.98
C ASP A 71 -12.38 10.52 15.83
N SER A 72 -11.89 11.60 15.20
CA SER A 72 -11.24 12.83 15.77
C SER A 72 -10.13 12.71 16.85
N ASP A 73 -9.88 11.53 17.39
CA ASP A 73 -8.89 11.25 18.42
C ASP A 73 -7.75 10.51 17.73
N TYR A 74 -6.72 11.28 17.35
CA TYR A 74 -5.53 10.81 16.63
C TYR A 74 -4.67 9.88 17.50
N LYS A 75 -5.23 8.77 17.98
CA LYS A 75 -4.53 7.77 18.75
C LYS A 75 -3.85 6.78 17.81
N CYS A 76 -2.95 7.31 17.00
CA CYS A 76 -1.88 6.51 16.44
C CYS A 76 -1.03 6.08 17.64
N GLN A 77 -1.21 4.84 18.14
CA GLN A 77 -0.34 4.27 19.17
C GLN A 77 1.06 4.12 18.57
N LEU A 78 1.80 5.23 18.55
CA LEU A 78 3.15 5.34 18.06
C LEU A 78 4.11 4.89 19.18
N GLU A 79 3.95 3.65 19.64
CA GLU A 79 4.86 3.04 20.61
C GLU A 79 5.92 2.17 19.93
N SER A 80 6.31 2.49 18.69
CA SER A 80 7.46 1.83 18.06
C SER A 80 8.71 2.71 18.16
N SER A 81 9.68 2.22 18.95
CA SER A 81 11.03 2.77 19.15
C SER A 81 11.90 2.68 17.87
N HIS A 82 11.35 2.17 16.77
CA HIS A 82 12.07 1.94 15.54
C HIS A 82 12.18 3.22 14.70
N GLU A 83 13.42 3.61 14.38
CA GLU A 83 13.76 4.84 13.67
C GLU A 83 13.29 4.88 12.20
N LYS A 84 12.94 3.74 11.59
CA LYS A 84 12.63 3.66 10.15
C LYS A 84 11.40 2.79 9.88
N ILE A 85 10.25 3.42 9.66
CA ILE A 85 9.06 2.75 9.15
C ILE A 85 9.17 2.72 7.63
N GLN A 86 9.23 1.54 7.02
CA GLN A 86 9.38 1.42 5.56
C GLN A 86 8.01 1.35 4.88
N ASN A 87 7.05 0.69 5.51
CA ASN A 87 5.71 0.47 4.97
C ASN A 87 4.66 1.02 5.93
N LEU A 88 3.78 1.87 5.42
CA LEU A 88 2.68 2.47 6.15
C LEU A 88 1.37 2.07 5.47
N MET A 89 0.49 1.42 6.21
CA MET A 89 -0.88 1.14 5.79
C MET A 89 -1.84 1.92 6.68
N ILE A 90 -2.82 2.57 6.06
CA ILE A 90 -3.78 3.41 6.78
C ILE A 90 -5.19 2.99 6.43
N MET A 91 -5.98 2.75 7.47
CA MET A 91 -7.42 2.50 7.37
C MET A 91 -8.19 3.76 7.72
N PHE A 92 -9.07 4.21 6.83
CA PHE A 92 -10.03 5.29 7.09
C PHE A 92 -11.43 4.71 7.32
N GLU A 93 -12.01 4.97 8.49
CA GLU A 93 -13.40 4.60 8.82
C GLU A 93 -14.41 5.75 8.57
N SER A 94 -13.97 6.99 8.28
CA SER A 94 -14.84 8.16 8.18
C SER A 94 -14.40 9.20 7.12
N ASP A 95 -15.24 10.22 6.92
CA ASP A 95 -14.99 11.41 6.08
C ASP A 95 -13.89 12.35 6.66
N ASP A 96 -13.16 11.91 7.68
CA ASP A 96 -12.20 12.73 8.40
C ASP A 96 -10.92 13.04 7.61
N LEU A 97 -10.24 14.10 8.07
CA LEU A 97 -9.03 14.62 7.48
C LEU A 97 -7.88 13.61 7.50
N PHE A 98 -7.06 13.67 6.45
CA PHE A 98 -5.84 12.90 6.32
C PHE A 98 -4.89 13.22 7.50
N PRO A 99 -4.38 12.24 8.27
CA PRO A 99 -3.60 12.50 9.48
C PRO A 99 -2.16 12.94 9.15
N ILE A 100 -1.99 14.21 8.73
CA ILE A 100 -0.72 14.77 8.20
C ILE A 100 0.49 14.50 9.12
N SER A 101 0.27 14.45 10.44
CA SER A 101 1.31 14.25 11.45
C SER A 101 2.01 12.89 11.36
N VAL A 102 1.32 11.84 10.91
CA VAL A 102 1.86 10.46 10.83
C VAL A 102 2.93 10.34 9.74
N TYR A 103 2.75 11.04 8.62
CA TYR A 103 3.66 10.97 7.46
C TYR A 103 4.98 11.71 7.70
N THR A 104 4.91 12.82 8.42
CA THR A 104 6.02 13.76 8.58
C THR A 104 7.17 13.18 9.42
N GLN A 105 6.87 12.32 10.40
CA GLN A 105 7.89 11.85 11.34
C GLN A 105 8.75 10.70 10.81
N LYS A 106 8.20 9.84 9.94
CA LYS A 106 8.79 8.52 9.66
C LYS A 106 9.17 8.27 8.19
N LYS A 107 8.79 9.15 7.26
CA LYS A 107 9.17 9.13 5.82
C LYS A 107 9.06 7.74 5.17
N PRO A 108 7.84 7.17 5.07
CA PRO A 108 7.65 5.82 4.54
C PRO A 108 8.05 5.72 3.06
N ARG A 109 8.42 4.51 2.63
CA ARG A 109 8.70 4.18 1.22
C ARG A 109 7.50 3.56 0.52
N SER A 110 6.57 3.00 1.27
CA SER A 110 5.29 2.50 0.79
C SER A 110 4.16 3.11 1.61
N LEU A 111 3.16 3.66 0.93
CA LEU A 111 1.93 4.14 1.53
C LEU A 111 0.77 3.45 0.82
N VAL A 112 0.00 2.68 1.59
CA VAL A 112 -1.26 2.09 1.15
C VAL A 112 -2.37 2.73 1.98
N VAL A 113 -3.38 3.21 1.29
CA VAL A 113 -4.56 3.82 1.92
C VAL A 113 -5.77 2.95 1.58
N GLU A 114 -6.31 2.28 2.59
CA GLU A 114 -7.52 1.49 2.50
C GLU A 114 -8.65 2.22 3.23
N ARG A 115 -9.88 2.10 2.71
CA ARG A 115 -11.01 2.92 3.16
C ARG A 115 -12.30 2.14 3.12
N GLU A 116 -13.13 2.33 4.14
CA GLU A 116 -14.55 1.99 4.12
C GLU A 116 -15.38 3.26 3.83
N GLY A 117 -16.31 3.22 2.85
CA GLY A 117 -17.30 4.30 2.64
C GLY A 117 -17.17 5.15 1.36
N TYR A 118 -18.05 6.17 1.22
CA TYR A 118 -18.26 6.96 0.00
C TYR A 118 -17.58 8.34 0.06
N PHE A 119 -16.92 8.72 -1.05
CA PHE A 119 -16.42 10.06 -1.39
C PHE A 119 -15.62 10.82 -0.32
N ILE A 120 -14.30 10.89 -0.50
CA ILE A 120 -13.58 12.04 0.06
C ILE A 120 -13.73 13.20 -0.89
N LYS A 121 -14.39 14.25 -0.42
CA LYS A 121 -14.28 15.55 -1.05
C LYS A 121 -12.91 16.14 -0.71
N GLY A 122 -11.96 15.97 -1.63
CA GLY A 122 -10.69 16.68 -1.63
C GLY A 122 -9.81 16.40 -0.41
N ILE A 123 -9.21 15.19 -0.33
CA ILE A 123 -7.91 15.11 0.34
C ILE A 123 -7.03 16.16 -0.35
N VAL A 124 -6.50 17.10 0.42
CA VAL A 124 -5.44 18.00 -0.05
C VAL A 124 -4.14 17.19 -0.12
N LEU A 125 -4.11 16.19 -1.01
CA LEU A 125 -2.96 15.31 -1.25
C LEU A 125 -1.72 16.12 -1.61
N SER A 126 -1.90 17.34 -2.11
CA SER A 126 -0.81 18.28 -2.34
C SER A 126 0.01 18.58 -1.09
N GLU A 127 -0.61 18.74 0.08
CA GLU A 127 0.11 19.01 1.34
C GLU A 127 0.85 17.77 1.85
N VAL A 128 0.31 16.59 1.55
CA VAL A 128 0.88 15.29 1.93
C VAL A 128 2.10 14.95 1.06
N PHE A 129 2.02 15.19 -0.25
CA PHE A 129 3.07 14.82 -1.19
C PHE A 129 4.38 15.57 -0.96
N ASP A 130 4.32 16.81 -0.47
CA ASP A 130 5.52 17.58 -0.13
C ASP A 130 6.31 16.94 1.03
N GLN A 131 5.65 16.15 1.89
CA GLN A 131 6.31 15.46 3.01
C GLN A 131 6.81 14.05 2.65
N LEU A 132 6.18 13.40 1.67
CA LEU A 132 6.45 12.01 1.27
C LEU A 132 7.58 11.87 0.23
N THR A 133 8.65 12.64 0.38
CA THR A 133 9.77 12.70 -0.58
C THR A 133 10.47 11.36 -0.86
N CYS A 134 10.44 10.41 0.09
CA CYS A 134 11.06 9.09 -0.02
C CYS A 134 10.14 8.00 -0.61
N LEU A 135 8.90 8.35 -0.96
CA LEU A 135 7.88 7.39 -1.35
C LEU A 135 8.21 6.73 -2.69
N ARG A 136 8.09 5.40 -2.74
CA ARG A 136 8.26 4.57 -3.94
C ARG A 136 6.97 3.92 -4.40
N THR A 137 6.06 3.63 -3.48
CA THR A 137 4.76 3.02 -3.74
C THR A 137 3.69 3.89 -3.11
N LEU A 138 2.71 4.30 -3.91
CA LEU A 138 1.48 4.93 -3.46
C LEU A 138 0.31 4.11 -4.00
N ASP A 139 -0.49 3.54 -3.11
CA ASP A 139 -1.74 2.88 -3.48
C ASP A 139 -2.91 3.58 -2.78
N LEU A 140 -3.79 4.15 -3.60
CA LEU A 140 -5.02 4.84 -3.21
C LEU A 140 -6.24 4.16 -3.84
N SER A 141 -6.07 2.92 -4.32
CA SER A 141 -7.16 2.19 -4.96
C SER A 141 -8.24 1.82 -3.97
N ASN A 142 -9.49 1.84 -4.43
CA ASN A 142 -10.61 1.36 -3.64
C ASN A 142 -10.67 -0.17 -3.75
N HIS A 143 -10.56 -0.87 -2.62
CA HIS A 143 -10.73 -2.32 -2.57
C HIS A 143 -12.19 -2.75 -2.44
N ASP A 144 -13.10 -1.81 -2.18
CA ASP A 144 -14.53 -2.08 -2.12
C ASP A 144 -15.16 -2.16 -3.52
N SER A 145 -16.28 -2.88 -3.59
CA SER A 145 -17.07 -3.23 -4.79
C SER A 145 -17.67 -2.03 -5.54
N VAL A 146 -17.54 -0.82 -5.00
CA VAL A 146 -18.02 0.42 -5.63
C VAL A 146 -16.86 1.09 -6.38
N TRP A 147 -17.00 1.22 -7.70
CA TRP A 147 -16.06 1.91 -8.59
C TRP A 147 -16.06 3.43 -8.33
N CYS A 148 -15.49 3.85 -7.21
CA CYS A 148 -15.30 5.25 -6.86
C CYS A 148 -13.87 5.67 -7.22
N LYS A 149 -13.72 6.70 -8.05
CA LYS A 149 -12.43 7.35 -8.27
C LYS A 149 -12.08 8.15 -7.02
N VAL A 150 -11.10 7.67 -6.26
CA VAL A 150 -10.55 8.38 -5.10
C VAL A 150 -9.89 9.69 -5.52
N ILE A 151 -9.28 9.70 -6.71
CA ILE A 151 -8.70 10.88 -7.34
C ILE A 151 -9.38 11.12 -8.69
N GLU A 152 -10.09 12.24 -8.82
CA GLU A 152 -10.57 12.70 -10.13
C GLU A 152 -9.46 13.35 -10.95
N VAL A 153 -8.56 14.09 -10.29
CA VAL A 153 -7.44 14.80 -10.91
C VAL A 153 -6.18 14.61 -10.06
N VAL A 154 -5.12 14.09 -10.67
CA VAL A 154 -3.83 13.93 -10.00
C VAL A 154 -3.32 15.31 -9.54
N PRO A 155 -3.10 15.52 -8.23
CA PRO A 155 -2.63 16.80 -7.71
C PRO A 155 -1.26 17.19 -8.27
N ARG A 156 -1.06 18.48 -8.55
CA ARG A 156 0.24 19.01 -9.02
C ARG A 156 1.41 18.73 -8.07
N GLY A 157 1.13 18.49 -6.78
CA GLY A 157 2.13 18.10 -5.78
C GLY A 157 2.80 16.76 -6.05
N ILE A 158 2.22 15.88 -6.90
CA ILE A 158 2.78 14.55 -7.17
C ILE A 158 4.20 14.63 -7.75
N LYS A 159 4.53 15.74 -8.43
CA LYS A 159 5.88 16.01 -8.96
C LYS A 159 6.98 15.97 -7.90
N GLY A 160 6.63 16.19 -6.63
CA GLY A 160 7.55 16.12 -5.49
C GLY A 160 7.98 14.70 -5.14
N LEU A 161 7.21 13.68 -5.56
CA LEU A 161 7.48 12.27 -5.29
C LEU A 161 8.52 11.71 -6.28
N THR A 162 9.74 12.23 -6.22
CA THR A 162 10.83 11.91 -7.17
C THR A 162 11.25 10.43 -7.18
N HIS A 163 10.93 9.68 -6.14
CA HIS A 163 11.24 8.25 -6.00
C HIS A 163 10.06 7.33 -6.33
N LEU A 164 8.90 7.88 -6.70
CA LEU A 164 7.70 7.11 -6.97
C LEU A 164 7.90 6.20 -8.18
N LYS A 165 7.63 4.91 -7.99
CA LYS A 165 7.73 3.85 -9.01
C LYS A 165 6.41 3.12 -9.25
N TYR A 166 5.46 3.25 -8.33
CA TYR A 166 4.12 2.68 -8.45
C TYR A 166 3.08 3.66 -7.91
N LEU A 167 2.03 3.85 -8.69
CA LEU A 167 0.86 4.66 -8.39
C LEU A 167 -0.38 3.87 -8.82
N ASN A 168 -1.31 3.68 -7.91
CA ASN A 168 -2.62 3.08 -8.15
C ASN A 168 -3.70 3.90 -7.46
#